data_AF-A0A934B3I7-F1
#
_entry.id   AF-A0A934B3I7-F1
#
_cell.length_a   1.000
_cell.length_b   1.000
_cell.length_c   1.000
_cell.angle_alpha   90.00
_cell.angle_beta   90.00
_cell.angle_gamma   90.00
#
_symmetry.space_group_name_H-M   'P 1'
#
loop_
_entity.id
_entity.type
_entity.pdbx_description
1 polymer ?
#
loop_
_entity_poly.entity_id
_entity_poly.type
_entity_poly.pdbx_seq_one_letter_code
_entity_poly.pdbx_strand_id
1 'polypeptide(L)' 'MPPVHFRLLLVTDRHLVRGFSLSTVLSQAIMAGVPAIQLRERDLSTGELLPLAQDIFVPTAFRSPWSGGSLGPID' A
#
# COMPACT_ATOMS: atom_id res chain seq x y z
N MET A 1 18.13 0.91 5.40
CA MET A 1 16.89 1.25 4.68
C MET A 1 16.89 2.74 4.42
N PRO A 2 16.57 3.20 3.21
CA PRO A 2 16.37 4.62 2.96
C PRO A 2 15.23 5.17 3.86
N PRO A 3 15.29 6.45 4.28
CA PRO A 3 14.26 7.04 5.09
C PRO A 3 12.93 7.11 4.33
N VAL A 4 11.83 6.79 5.02
CA VAL A 4 10.50 6.84 4.45
C VAL A 4 9.85 8.17 4.85
N HIS A 5 9.58 9.03 3.87
CA HIS A 5 9.05 10.37 4.09
C HIS A 5 7.57 10.44 3.70
N PHE A 6 6.68 10.22 4.66
CA PHE A 6 5.27 10.56 4.55
C PHE A 6 4.77 11.19 5.85
N ARG A 7 3.76 12.07 5.75
CA ARG A 7 3.08 12.66 6.92
C ARG A 7 1.82 11.89 7.33
N LEU A 8 1.41 10.92 6.51
CA LEU A 8 0.20 10.11 6.71
C LEU A 8 0.50 8.66 6.35
N LEU A 9 0.11 7.72 7.21
CA LEU A 9 0.12 6.29 6.96
C LEU A 9 -1.30 5.76 7.17
N LEU A 10 -1.89 5.20 6.12
CA LEU A 10 -3.14 4.44 6.26
C LEU A 10 -2.81 3.02 6.73
N VAL A 11 -3.42 2.59 7.83
CA VAL A 11 -3.31 1.20 8.32
C VAL A 11 -4.63 0.51 8.09
N THR A 12 -4.63 -0.67 7.47
CA THR A 12 -5.88 -1.37 7.16
C THR A 12 -6.47 -2.07 8.38
N ASP A 13 -7.79 -2.24 8.34
CA ASP A 13 -8.57 -3.16 9.15
C ASP A 13 -9.81 -3.53 8.34
N ARG A 14 -9.86 -4.75 7.77
CA ARG A 14 -10.96 -5.17 6.90
C ARG A 14 -12.33 -5.13 7.58
N HIS A 15 -12.39 -5.25 8.90
CA HIS A 15 -13.65 -5.24 9.64
C HIS A 15 -14.30 -3.85 9.69
N LEU A 16 -13.51 -2.79 9.46
CA LEU A 16 -14.00 -1.41 9.40
C LEU A 16 -14.55 -1.01 8.02
N VAL A 17 -14.39 -1.88 7.01
CA VAL A 17 -14.72 -1.59 5.61
C VAL A 17 -16.23 -1.73 5.29
N ARG A 18 -17.04 -2.19 6.26
CA ARG A 18 -18.53 -2.11 6.32
C ARG A 18 -19.26 -2.17 4.97
N GLY A 19 -19.31 -3.35 4.36
CA GLY A 19 -20.08 -3.61 3.14
C GLY A 19 -19.34 -3.35 1.84
N PHE A 20 -18.13 -2.79 1.90
CA PHE A 20 -17.21 -2.73 0.78
C PHE A 20 -16.14 -3.83 0.88
N SER A 21 -15.45 -4.10 -0.23
CA SER A 21 -14.22 -4.87 -0.18
C SER A 21 -13.05 -3.96 0.24
N LEU A 22 -12.03 -4.56 0.88
CA LEU A 22 -10.80 -3.85 1.20
C LEU A 22 -10.16 -3.26 -0.07
N SER A 23 -10.15 -3.98 -1.19
CA SER A 23 -9.60 -3.52 -2.46
C SER A 23 -10.30 -2.25 -2.99
N THR A 24 -11.63 -2.15 -2.88
CA THR A 24 -12.37 -0.96 -3.30
C THR A 24 -11.99 0.26 -2.46
N VAL A 25 -11.93 0.12 -1.13
CA VAL A 25 -11.56 1.24 -0.24
C VAL A 25 -10.10 1.67 -0.46
N LEU A 26 -9.19 0.71 -0.64
CA LEU A 26 -7.79 1.02 -0.93
C LEU A 26 -7.63 1.73 -2.28
N SER A 27 -8.40 1.32 -3.29
CA SER A 27 -8.40 2.00 -4.60
C SER A 27 -8.82 3.47 -4.46
N GLN A 28 -9.87 3.76 -3.69
CA GLN A 28 -10.29 5.13 -3.40
C GLN A 28 -9.23 5.92 -2.61
N ALA A 29 -8.60 5.30 -1.61
CA ALA A 29 -7.51 5.92 -0.85
C ALA A 29 -6.30 6.28 -1.73
N ILE A 30 -5.93 5.38 -2.66
CA ILE A 30 -4.86 5.62 -3.63
C ILE A 30 -5.23 6.78 -4.56
N MET A 31 -6.45 6.80 -5.10
CA MET A 31 -6.95 7.89 -5.95
C MET A 31 -6.99 9.24 -5.21
N ALA A 32 -7.29 9.23 -3.90
CA ALA A 32 -7.24 10.40 -3.04
C ALA A 32 -5.81 10.85 -2.67
N GLY A 33 -4.77 10.11 -3.08
CA GLY A 33 -3.38 10.50 -2.94
C GLY A 33 -2.68 10.04 -1.65
N VAL A 34 -3.29 9.13 -0.86
CA VAL A 34 -2.69 8.60 0.38
C VAL A 34 -1.26 8.10 0.11
N PRO A 35 -0.23 8.64 0.79
CA PRO A 35 1.16 8.45 0.36
C PRO A 35 1.75 7.09 0.76
N ALA A 36 1.18 6.42 1.76
CA ALA A 36 1.60 5.10 2.19
C ALA A 36 0.44 4.32 2.83
N ILE A 37 0.46 3.00 2.63
CA ILE A 37 -0.55 2.07 3.13
C ILE A 37 0.18 0.89 3.77
N GLN A 38 -0.20 0.55 5.01
CA GLN A 38 0.22 -0.66 5.71
C GLN A 38 -0.94 -1.64 5.74
N LEU A 39 -0.78 -2.78 5.05
CA LEU A 39 -1.70 -3.91 5.15
C LEU A 39 -1.54 -4.56 6.53
N ARG A 40 -2.64 -4.67 7.27
CA ARG A 40 -2.66 -5.18 8.62
C ARG A 40 -3.98 -5.90 8.93
N GLU A 41 -3.99 -7.21 8.75
CA GLU A 41 -5.13 -8.06 9.11
C GLU A 41 -4.75 -8.96 10.29
N ARG A 42 -5.36 -8.73 11.45
CA ARG A 42 -5.00 -9.42 12.72
C ARG A 42 -5.49 -10.86 12.79
N ASP A 43 -6.52 -11.17 12.02
CA ASP A 43 -7.28 -12.41 12.11
C ASP A 43 -7.03 -13.34 10.91
N LEU A 44 -6.13 -12.95 10.00
CA LEU A 44 -5.69 -13.79 8.89
C LEU A 44 -4.42 -14.56 9.26
N SER A 45 -4.38 -15.83 8.87
CA SER A 45 -3.13 -16.60 8.88
C SER A 45 -2.17 -16.05 7.81
N THR A 46 -0.88 -16.38 7.94
CA THR A 46 0.13 -16.02 6.93
C THR A 46 -0.25 -16.53 5.53
N GLY A 47 -0.86 -17.72 5.45
CA GLY A 47 -1.31 -18.32 4.19
C GLY A 47 -2.46 -17.57 3.51
N GLU A 48 -3.28 -16.85 4.28
CA GLU A 48 -4.36 -16.01 3.77
C GLU A 48 -3.91 -14.57 3.51
N LEU A 49 -2.96 -14.08 4.32
CA LEU A 49 -2.44 -12.71 4.21
C LEU A 49 -1.62 -12.50 2.93
N LEU A 50 -0.84 -13.49 2.49
CA LEU A 50 0.01 -13.36 1.31
C LEU A 50 -0.82 -13.19 0.00
N PRO A 51 -1.82 -14.02 -0.30
CA PRO A 51 -2.71 -13.80 -1.44
C PRO A 51 -3.38 -12.41 -1.41
N LEU A 52 -3.87 -11.99 -0.23
CA LEU A 52 -4.47 -10.67 -0.06
C LEU A 52 -3.47 -9.54 -0.37
N ALA A 53 -2.23 -9.68 0.09
CA ALA A 53 -1.17 -8.72 -0.19
C ALA A 53 -0.86 -8.63 -1.70
N GLN A 54 -0.83 -9.76 -2.40
CA GLN A 54 -0.60 -9.81 -3.85
C GLN A 54 -1.73 -9.12 -4.62
N ASP A 55 -2.98 -9.38 -4.25
CA ASP A 55 -4.16 -8.76 -4.87
C ASP A 55 -4.17 -7.24 -4.71
N ILE A 56 -3.73 -6.73 -3.55
CA ILE A 56 -3.69 -5.30 -3.25
C ILE A 56 -2.44 -4.62 -3.82
N PHE A 57 -1.32 -5.34 -3.96
CA PHE A 57 -0.06 -4.79 -4.45
C PHE A 57 -0.19 -4.26 -5.89
N VAL A 58 -0.93 -4.98 -6.74
CA VAL A 58 -1.18 -4.61 -8.14
C VAL A 58 -1.82 -3.22 -8.28
N PRO A 59 -2.90 -2.87 -7.55
CA PRO A 59 -3.45 -1.51 -7.49
C PRO A 59 -2.46 -0.42 -7.05
N THR A 60 -1.61 -0.69 -6.06
CA THR A 60 -0.66 0.30 -5.52
C THR A 60 0.56 0.53 -6.42
N ALA A 61 0.98 -0.48 -7.20
CA ALA A 61 2.16 -0.39 -8.06
C ALA A 61 2.02 0.63 -9.21
N PHE A 62 0.79 1.02 -9.57
CA PHE A 62 0.51 2.06 -10.57
C PHE A 62 1.11 3.43 -10.21
N ARG A 63 1.47 3.65 -8.93
CA ARG A 63 2.06 4.90 -8.44
C ARG A 63 3.56 4.76 -8.18
N SER A 64 4.31 4.14 -9.08
CA SER A 64 5.78 4.17 -9.02
C SER A 64 6.27 5.62 -9.18
N PRO A 65 6.95 6.22 -8.18
CA PRO A 65 7.69 7.47 -8.35
C PRO A 65 9.05 7.22 -9.02
N TRP A 66 9.42 5.96 -9.27
CA TRP A 66 10.69 5.59 -9.89
C TRP A 66 10.59 5.75 -11.41
N SER A 67 10.45 6.99 -11.84
CA SER A 67 10.67 7.43 -13.21
C SER A 67 11.69 8.56 -13.15
N GLY A 68 12.98 8.22 -13.24
CA GLY A 68 14.05 9.19 -13.47
C GLY A 68 14.78 9.68 -12.21
N GLY A 69 15.70 8.87 -11.70
CA GLY A 69 16.77 9.35 -10.82
C GLY A 69 18.09 8.75 -11.32
N SER A 70 18.77 9.46 -12.22
CA SER A 70 20.12 9.11 -12.65
C SER A 70 21.03 9.04 -11.43
N LEU A 71 21.59 7.86 -11.15
CA LEU A 71 22.70 7.71 -10.22
C LEU A 71 23.90 8.41 -10.88
N GLY A 72 24.12 9.67 -10.53
CA GLY A 72 25.41 10.31 -10.75
C GLY A 72 26.50 9.55 -9.98
N PRO A 73 27.75 9.53 -10.48
CA PRO A 73 28.81 8.79 -9.85
C PRO A 73 29.03 9.31 -8.43
N ILE A 74 29.14 8.36 -7.51
CA ILE A 74 29.67 8.60 -6.16
C ILE A 74 31.19 8.69 -6.29
N ASP A 75 31.73 9.89 -6.06
CA ASP A 75 33.15 10.07 -5.72
C ASP A 75 33.45 9.42 -4.35
#